data_AF-A0A395MM31-F1
#
_entry.id   AF-A0A395MM31-F1
#
_cell.length_a   1.000
_cell.length_b   1.000
_cell.length_c   1.000
_cell.angle_alpha   90.00
_cell.angle_beta   90.00
_cell.angle_gamma   90.00
#
_symmetry.space_group_name_H-M   'P 1'
#
loop_
_entity.id
_entity.type
_entity.pdbx_description
1 polymer ?
#
loop_
_entity_poly.entity_id
_entity_poly.type
_entity_poly.pdbx_seq_one_letter_code
_entity_poly.pdbx_strand_id
1 'polypeptide(L)'
;MADLALNALSNPLEDPESSNNIQKRRVATDDGSAPARKRPALAFYTKASISLCRCCCDIPWAKLATLPPATKSGKRVADLFSLDHQALGRAPCPICRLLSQVVPGNLDGKDCYLRALSSSLAILGREVRASKRKEHSDCTVSFPVLKAKSDDKTDGNRIAKDWQDAGFLALVNAGDHARLPDTGPRQRQMSSVIDPKLIKSWLRHCTQSHLSCKPNIGGSEFVRGLQVIDCETGETIEASGGCNYFALSYVWGKPAQPQSPGASGNPEGGAAEWPKVVHDAVEVTRLLGERYLWVDKYCIDQDEGPLKDEQIAQMDKIYSGALLTLVAAAGEDSSYGLPGIGIKERIPMERFNIDSVAIIQSPPHLSAQISGSTWAERGWTYQEGYLSPRRLIFTDYEVAYLCNTMLRTESVKKP
;
A
#
# COMPACT_ATOMS: atom_id res chain seq x y z
N MET A 1 10.08 -7.94 5.46
CA MET A 1 8.90 -7.40 4.73
C MET A 1 9.17 -5.98 4.24
N ALA A 2 9.88 -5.15 5.02
CA ALA A 2 10.45 -3.90 4.53
C ALA A 2 11.27 -4.12 3.23
N ASP A 3 12.14 -5.14 3.19
CA ASP A 3 12.91 -5.48 1.98
C ASP A 3 12.04 -5.83 0.76
N LEU A 4 10.86 -6.43 0.94
CA LEU A 4 9.97 -6.74 -0.20
C LEU A 4 9.23 -5.50 -0.70
N ALA A 5 8.86 -4.58 0.19
CA ALA A 5 8.31 -3.29 -0.19
C ALA A 5 9.39 -2.39 -0.81
N LEU A 6 10.61 -2.39 -0.27
CA LEU A 6 11.78 -1.75 -0.85
C LEU A 6 12.09 -2.33 -2.24
N ASN A 7 12.14 -3.66 -2.38
CA ASN A 7 12.33 -4.32 -3.68
C ASN A 7 11.21 -3.97 -4.67
N ALA A 8 9.96 -3.88 -4.21
CA ALA A 8 8.85 -3.42 -5.05
C ALA A 8 9.00 -1.94 -5.48
N LEU A 9 9.67 -1.12 -4.68
CA LEU A 9 10.08 0.25 -5.03
C LEU A 9 11.39 0.30 -5.83
N SER A 10 12.10 -0.82 -5.97
CA SER A 10 13.47 -0.90 -6.49
C SER A 10 13.62 -1.74 -7.76
N ASN A 11 12.56 -2.33 -8.32
CA ASN A 11 12.66 -3.06 -9.58
C ASN A 11 12.57 -2.09 -10.77
N PRO A 12 13.64 -1.88 -11.54
CA PRO A 12 13.54 -1.18 -12.81
C PRO A 12 12.87 -2.11 -13.84
N LEU A 13 12.00 -1.55 -14.69
CA LEU A 13 11.87 -2.08 -16.04
C LEU A 13 13.26 -1.98 -16.69
N GLU A 14 13.70 -3.07 -17.34
CA GLU A 14 15.01 -3.22 -17.95
C GLU A 14 15.46 -1.97 -18.75
N ASP A 15 16.71 -1.56 -18.54
CA ASP A 15 17.35 -0.38 -19.15
C ASP A 15 17.19 -0.35 -20.68
N PRO A 16 16.78 0.79 -21.28
CA PRO A 16 16.74 0.95 -22.73
C PRO A 16 18.00 1.62 -23.27
N GLU A 17 19.22 1.23 -22.88
CA GLU A 17 20.45 1.69 -23.56
C GLU A 17 21.54 0.60 -23.64
N SER A 18 21.40 -0.31 -24.60
CA SER A 18 22.58 -0.86 -25.30
C SER A 18 22.22 -1.26 -26.72
N SER A 19 22.31 -0.29 -27.63
CA SER A 19 22.32 -0.51 -29.08
C SER A 19 23.59 -1.26 -29.47
N ASN A 20 23.49 -2.59 -29.61
CA ASN A 20 24.27 -3.49 -30.49
C ASN A 20 24.46 -4.87 -29.85
N ASN A 21 23.46 -5.74 -29.98
CA ASN A 21 23.68 -7.16 -30.31
C ASN A 21 22.35 -7.85 -30.63
N ILE A 22 22.00 -7.81 -31.91
CA ILE A 22 20.92 -8.61 -32.50
C ILE A 22 21.43 -10.05 -32.59
N GLN A 23 21.07 -10.90 -31.62
CA GLN A 23 21.04 -12.35 -31.85
C GLN A 23 20.04 -13.07 -30.95
N LYS A 24 18.83 -13.24 -31.51
CA LYS A 24 17.90 -14.37 -31.36
C LYS A 24 17.95 -15.13 -30.03
N ARG A 25 17.16 -14.68 -29.06
CA ARG A 25 16.48 -15.60 -28.13
C ARG A 25 14.98 -15.59 -28.39
N ARG A 26 14.45 -16.79 -28.59
CA ARG A 26 13.04 -17.07 -28.90
C ARG A 26 12.15 -16.48 -27.82
N VAL A 27 11.18 -15.70 -28.27
CA VAL A 27 10.02 -15.21 -27.51
C VAL A 27 9.32 -16.42 -26.87
N ALA A 28 9.45 -16.55 -25.55
CA ALA A 28 8.46 -17.22 -24.72
C ALA A 28 7.56 -16.12 -24.19
N THR A 29 6.35 -16.03 -24.74
CA THR A 29 5.26 -15.23 -24.19
C THR A 29 4.86 -15.84 -22.85
N ASP A 30 5.35 -15.28 -21.75
CA ASP A 30 4.77 -15.49 -20.42
C ASP A 30 4.30 -14.13 -19.92
N ASP A 31 3.10 -13.76 -20.38
CA ASP A 31 2.29 -12.65 -19.84
C ASP A 31 1.93 -12.99 -18.39
N GLY A 32 2.82 -12.65 -17.46
CA GLY A 32 2.73 -13.07 -16.06
C GLY A 32 2.41 -11.96 -15.04
N SER A 33 2.33 -10.69 -15.45
CA SER A 33 1.90 -9.59 -14.59
C SER A 33 0.48 -9.17 -14.96
N ALA A 34 -0.49 -9.97 -14.52
CA ALA A 34 -1.89 -9.54 -14.59
C ALA A 34 -2.05 -8.28 -13.71
N PRO A 35 -2.67 -7.19 -14.23
CA PRO A 35 -2.98 -6.04 -13.40
C PRO A 35 -3.84 -6.48 -12.20
N ALA A 36 -3.74 -5.75 -11.08
CA ALA A 36 -4.55 -6.02 -9.89
C ALA A 36 -6.03 -6.12 -10.29
N ARG A 37 -6.56 -7.35 -10.29
CA ARG A 37 -7.91 -7.65 -10.80
C ARG A 37 -8.93 -6.92 -9.93
N LYS A 38 -9.90 -6.21 -10.53
CA LYS A 38 -10.94 -5.47 -9.81
C LYS A 38 -11.72 -6.41 -8.89
N ARG A 39 -11.77 -6.09 -7.59
CA ARG A 39 -12.56 -6.83 -6.58
C ARG A 39 -14.05 -6.81 -6.93
N PRO A 40 -14.81 -7.89 -6.67
CA PRO A 40 -16.21 -7.96 -7.03
C PRO A 40 -17.04 -7.03 -6.14
N ALA A 41 -18.07 -6.41 -6.72
CA ALA A 41 -19.05 -5.64 -5.95
C ALA A 41 -19.84 -6.57 -5.02
N LEU A 42 -20.04 -6.15 -3.78
CA LEU A 42 -20.80 -6.91 -2.78
C LEU A 42 -22.27 -6.54 -2.83
N ALA A 43 -23.14 -7.55 -2.83
CA ALA A 43 -24.57 -7.33 -2.70
C ALA A 43 -24.91 -6.83 -1.28
N PHE A 44 -25.81 -5.84 -1.17
CA PHE A 44 -26.32 -5.33 0.10
C PHE A 44 -27.52 -6.17 0.58
N TYR A 45 -27.49 -6.62 1.83
CA TYR A 45 -28.58 -7.38 2.46
C TYR A 45 -28.97 -6.71 3.79
N THR A 46 -30.26 -6.73 4.13
CA THR A 46 -30.75 -6.19 5.40
C THR A 46 -30.36 -7.11 6.55
N LYS A 47 -30.09 -6.54 7.75
CA LYS A 47 -29.61 -7.28 8.94
C LYS A 47 -30.46 -8.51 9.32
N ALA A 48 -31.74 -8.54 8.94
CA ALA A 48 -32.68 -9.60 9.27
C ALA A 48 -32.52 -10.89 8.44
N SER A 49 -31.77 -10.88 7.32
CA SER A 49 -31.69 -12.00 6.37
C SER A 49 -30.32 -12.67 6.28
N ILE A 50 -29.45 -12.49 7.29
CA ILE A 50 -28.06 -12.97 7.22
C ILE A 50 -27.96 -14.38 7.82
N SER A 51 -28.04 -15.40 6.96
CA SER A 51 -27.71 -16.78 7.33
C SER A 51 -26.38 -17.20 6.71
N LEU A 52 -25.57 -17.94 7.47
CA LEU A 52 -24.36 -18.57 6.94
C LEU A 52 -24.77 -19.74 6.05
N CYS A 53 -24.05 -19.95 4.95
CA CYS A 53 -24.20 -21.20 4.19
C CYS A 53 -23.64 -22.38 5.00
N ARG A 54 -24.06 -23.60 4.66
CA ARG A 54 -23.60 -24.83 5.34
C ARG A 54 -22.07 -24.92 5.45
N CYS A 55 -21.36 -24.67 4.35
CA CYS A 55 -19.89 -24.67 4.32
C CYS A 55 -19.28 -23.68 5.32
N CYS A 56 -19.80 -22.45 5.41
CA CYS A 56 -19.28 -21.43 6.32
C CYS A 56 -19.69 -21.67 7.78
N CYS A 57 -20.82 -22.33 8.01
CA CYS A 57 -21.31 -22.70 9.35
C CYS A 57 -20.48 -23.84 9.97
N ASP A 58 -20.00 -24.77 9.16
CA ASP A 58 -19.24 -25.94 9.62
C ASP A 58 -17.78 -25.60 10.00
N ILE A 59 -17.30 -24.39 9.68
CA ILE A 59 -15.95 -23.94 10.03
C ILE A 59 -15.89 -23.58 11.53
N PRO A 60 -14.95 -24.13 12.31
CA PRO A 60 -14.86 -23.87 13.74
C PRO A 60 -14.16 -22.52 14.04
N TRP A 61 -14.81 -21.40 13.69
CA TRP A 61 -14.26 -20.04 13.77
C TRP A 61 -13.70 -19.66 15.15
N ALA A 62 -14.47 -19.92 16.22
CA ALA A 62 -14.05 -19.64 17.60
C ALA A 62 -12.76 -20.38 17.97
N LYS A 63 -12.69 -21.68 17.66
CA LYS A 63 -11.51 -22.50 17.92
C LYS A 63 -10.30 -21.98 17.15
N LEU A 64 -10.48 -21.65 15.86
CA LEU A 64 -9.41 -21.10 15.02
C LEU A 64 -8.91 -19.77 15.56
N ALA A 65 -9.79 -18.86 16.00
CA ALA A 65 -9.39 -17.57 16.56
C ALA A 65 -8.57 -17.72 17.84
N THR A 66 -8.88 -18.70 18.69
CA THR A 66 -8.18 -18.92 19.98
C THR A 66 -6.92 -19.78 19.89
N LEU A 67 -6.86 -20.71 18.94
CA LEU A 67 -5.78 -21.71 18.82
C LEU A 67 -5.25 -21.69 17.39
N PRO A 68 -4.50 -20.62 17.01
CA PRO A 68 -3.95 -20.49 15.67
C PRO A 68 -2.99 -21.67 15.37
N PRO A 69 -2.96 -22.17 14.13
CA PRO A 69 -2.01 -23.20 13.74
C PRO A 69 -0.56 -22.70 13.90
N ALA A 70 0.24 -23.47 14.65
CA ALA A 70 1.66 -23.17 14.87
C ALA A 70 2.58 -23.63 13.73
N THR A 71 2.03 -24.19 12.64
CA THR A 71 2.80 -24.76 11.52
C THR A 71 3.21 -23.69 10.52
N LYS A 72 4.43 -23.80 9.95
CA LYS A 72 4.93 -22.86 8.93
C LYS A 72 4.10 -22.85 7.65
N SER A 73 3.53 -24.01 7.27
CA SER A 73 2.69 -24.17 6.10
C SER A 73 1.20 -23.97 6.38
N GLY A 74 0.80 -23.74 7.64
CA GLY A 74 -0.60 -23.63 8.02
C GLY A 74 -1.35 -24.96 8.04
N LYS A 75 -2.65 -24.89 8.28
CA LYS A 75 -3.54 -26.05 8.38
C LYS A 75 -4.75 -25.86 7.45
N ARG A 76 -5.12 -26.89 6.68
CA ARG A 76 -6.41 -26.93 5.95
C ARG A 76 -7.56 -26.95 6.94
N VAL A 77 -8.55 -26.06 6.78
CA VAL A 77 -9.67 -25.91 7.72
C VAL A 77 -11.02 -26.25 7.10
N ALA A 78 -11.23 -26.00 5.80
CA ALA A 78 -12.45 -26.36 5.10
C ALA A 78 -12.23 -26.43 3.59
N ASP A 79 -13.02 -27.24 2.91
CA ASP A 79 -13.05 -27.28 1.46
C ASP A 79 -13.92 -26.17 0.90
N LEU A 80 -13.41 -25.51 -0.12
CA LEU A 80 -14.07 -24.45 -0.87
C LEU A 80 -14.29 -24.98 -2.28
N PHE A 81 -15.53 -25.32 -2.63
CA PHE A 81 -15.89 -25.69 -4.00
C PHE A 81 -15.57 -24.53 -4.96
N SER A 82 -15.49 -24.81 -6.27
CA SER A 82 -15.28 -23.82 -7.35
C SER A 82 -15.68 -22.39 -6.95
N LEU A 83 -14.67 -21.59 -6.60
CA LEU A 83 -14.86 -20.22 -6.13
C LEU A 83 -14.90 -19.30 -7.34
N ASP A 84 -16.06 -19.21 -7.98
CA ASP A 84 -16.36 -18.05 -8.82
C ASP A 84 -16.51 -16.83 -7.88
N HIS A 85 -15.52 -15.93 -7.91
CA HIS A 85 -15.49 -14.75 -7.06
C HIS A 85 -16.70 -13.83 -7.28
N GLN A 86 -17.27 -13.75 -8.50
CA GLN A 86 -18.48 -12.95 -8.74
C GLN A 86 -19.70 -13.59 -8.10
N ALA A 87 -19.83 -14.92 -8.21
CA ALA A 87 -20.91 -15.66 -7.56
C ALA A 87 -20.83 -15.53 -6.03
N LEU A 88 -19.62 -15.62 -5.45
CA LEU A 88 -19.40 -15.41 -4.02
C LEU A 88 -19.75 -13.99 -3.56
N GLY A 89 -19.40 -12.97 -4.34
CA GLY A 89 -19.71 -11.57 -4.03
C GLY A 89 -21.22 -11.27 -4.01
N ARG A 90 -22.00 -12.06 -4.76
CA ARG A 90 -23.47 -12.01 -4.80
C ARG A 90 -24.13 -13.01 -3.84
N ALA A 91 -23.37 -13.82 -3.11
CA ALA A 91 -23.93 -14.80 -2.20
C ALA A 91 -24.60 -14.13 -0.99
N PRO A 92 -25.72 -14.67 -0.48
CA PRO A 92 -26.36 -14.16 0.74
C PRO A 92 -25.46 -14.36 1.97
N CYS A 93 -24.59 -15.37 1.95
CA CYS A 93 -23.66 -15.65 3.03
C CYS A 93 -22.60 -14.53 3.13
N PRO A 94 -22.49 -13.82 4.27
CA PRO A 94 -21.53 -12.74 4.46
C PRO A 94 -20.07 -13.23 4.43
N ILE A 95 -19.81 -14.46 4.88
CA ILE A 95 -18.47 -15.04 4.82
C ILE A 95 -18.07 -15.38 3.38
N CYS A 96 -19.01 -15.86 2.55
CA CYS A 96 -18.75 -16.03 1.12
C CYS A 96 -18.40 -14.70 0.45
N ARG A 97 -19.11 -13.62 0.80
CA ARG A 97 -18.79 -12.26 0.34
C ARG A 97 -17.41 -11.80 0.82
N LEU A 98 -17.01 -12.08 2.06
CA LEU A 98 -15.64 -11.80 2.52
C LEU A 98 -14.59 -12.60 1.74
N LEU A 99 -14.84 -13.90 1.53
CA LEU A 99 -13.96 -14.77 0.76
C LEU A 99 -13.79 -14.25 -0.67
N SER A 100 -14.85 -13.76 -1.30
CA SER A 100 -14.80 -13.21 -2.67
C SER A 100 -13.79 -12.06 -2.82
N GLN A 101 -13.47 -11.37 -1.73
CA GLN A 101 -12.55 -10.24 -1.74
C GLN A 101 -11.08 -10.63 -1.57
N VAL A 102 -10.81 -11.87 -1.17
CA VAL A 102 -9.45 -12.39 -0.89
C VAL A 102 -9.13 -13.65 -1.69
N VAL A 103 -9.94 -13.99 -2.69
CA VAL A 103 -9.63 -15.04 -3.67
C VAL A 103 -8.65 -14.48 -4.70
N PRO A 104 -7.43 -15.04 -4.80
CA PRO A 104 -6.49 -14.64 -5.82
C PRO A 104 -7.03 -14.95 -7.22
N GLY A 105 -6.78 -14.06 -8.19
CA GLY A 105 -7.38 -14.16 -9.52
C GLY A 105 -7.02 -15.45 -10.28
N ASN A 106 -5.85 -16.02 -10.04
CA ASN A 106 -5.43 -17.30 -10.60
C ASN A 106 -6.17 -18.51 -10.00
N LEU A 107 -6.93 -18.35 -8.91
CA LEU A 107 -7.74 -19.40 -8.27
C LEU A 107 -9.22 -19.34 -8.67
N ASP A 108 -9.62 -18.31 -9.40
CA ASP A 108 -11.01 -18.06 -9.78
C ASP A 108 -11.60 -19.22 -10.61
N GLY A 109 -12.78 -19.68 -10.21
CA GLY A 109 -13.47 -20.83 -10.82
C GLY A 109 -12.82 -22.19 -10.55
N LYS A 110 -11.72 -22.26 -9.78
CA LYS A 110 -11.02 -23.52 -9.45
C LYS A 110 -11.45 -24.04 -8.09
N ASP A 111 -11.37 -25.36 -7.93
CA ASP A 111 -11.55 -25.99 -6.62
C ASP A 111 -10.39 -25.65 -5.68
N CYS A 112 -10.73 -25.27 -4.45
CA CYS A 112 -9.78 -24.81 -3.46
C CYS A 112 -10.18 -25.26 -2.04
N TYR A 113 -9.38 -24.85 -1.07
CA TYR A 113 -9.68 -25.06 0.34
C TYR A 113 -9.15 -23.87 1.13
N LEU A 114 -9.78 -23.62 2.28
CA LEU A 114 -9.33 -22.59 3.21
C LEU A 114 -8.16 -23.13 4.04
N ARG A 115 -7.09 -22.35 4.11
CA ARG A 115 -5.90 -22.64 4.92
C ARG A 115 -5.71 -21.57 5.98
N ALA A 116 -5.39 -21.97 7.20
CA ALA A 116 -5.21 -21.11 8.36
C ALA A 116 -3.77 -21.12 8.89
N LEU A 117 -3.29 -19.97 9.39
CA LEU A 117 -1.94 -19.71 9.90
C LEU A 117 -1.98 -18.75 11.11
N SER A 118 -0.96 -18.76 11.96
CA SER A 118 -0.75 -17.69 12.95
C SER A 118 -0.40 -16.36 12.26
N SER A 119 -0.95 -15.25 12.77
CA SER A 119 -0.64 -13.91 12.28
C SER A 119 0.82 -13.53 12.51
N SER A 120 1.48 -13.96 13.59
CA SER A 120 2.93 -13.75 13.77
C SER A 120 3.75 -14.46 12.68
N LEU A 121 3.32 -15.64 12.24
CA LEU A 121 3.98 -16.33 11.13
C LEU A 121 3.77 -15.59 9.79
N ALA A 122 2.53 -15.17 9.53
CA ALA A 122 2.14 -14.57 8.25
C ALA A 122 2.60 -13.11 8.09
N ILE A 123 2.41 -12.28 9.12
CA ILE A 123 2.59 -10.82 9.07
C ILE A 123 4.00 -10.39 9.46
N LEU A 124 4.56 -10.98 10.52
CA LEU A 124 5.92 -10.64 10.97
C LEU A 124 7.00 -11.47 10.25
N GLY A 125 6.63 -12.59 9.62
CA GLY A 125 7.56 -13.38 8.82
C GLY A 125 8.80 -13.80 9.63
N ARG A 126 10.01 -13.40 9.20
CA ARG A 126 11.28 -13.65 9.91
C ARG A 126 11.66 -12.57 10.93
N GLU A 127 10.91 -11.46 11.02
CA GLU A 127 11.23 -10.30 11.86
C GLU A 127 11.25 -10.65 13.37
N VAL A 128 10.55 -11.72 13.77
CA VAL A 128 10.54 -12.22 15.16
C VAL A 128 11.12 -13.63 15.25
N ARG A 129 12.07 -13.83 16.17
CA ARG A 129 12.63 -15.16 16.49
C ARG A 129 11.50 -16.12 16.86
N ALA A 130 11.55 -17.36 16.36
CA ALA A 130 10.51 -18.36 16.57
C ALA A 130 10.16 -18.59 18.06
N SER A 131 11.14 -18.43 18.97
CA SER A 131 10.94 -18.54 20.42
C SER A 131 10.04 -17.44 21.00
N LYS A 132 10.12 -16.21 20.50
CA LYS A 132 9.32 -15.07 20.97
C LYS A 132 7.88 -15.06 20.42
N ARG A 133 7.60 -15.83 19.35
CA ARG A 133 6.26 -15.90 18.74
C ARG A 133 5.20 -16.50 19.67
N LYS A 134 5.61 -17.36 20.63
CA LYS A 134 4.69 -18.00 21.59
C LYS A 134 4.20 -17.05 22.69
N GLU A 135 4.87 -15.92 22.89
CA GLU A 135 4.54 -14.91 23.91
C GLU A 135 3.53 -13.86 23.39
N HIS A 136 3.17 -13.95 22.11
CA HIS A 136 2.21 -13.06 21.48
C HIS A 136 0.82 -13.70 21.46
N SER A 137 -0.21 -12.93 21.83
CA SER A 137 -1.58 -13.33 21.48
C SER A 137 -1.78 -13.00 20.00
N ASP A 138 -1.71 -14.06 19.20
CA ASP A 138 -1.86 -14.01 17.75
C ASP A 138 -3.32 -14.17 17.34
N CYS A 139 -3.71 -13.54 16.24
CA CYS A 139 -4.93 -13.91 15.53
C CYS A 139 -4.65 -15.01 14.49
N THR A 140 -5.70 -15.67 14.01
CA THR A 140 -5.58 -16.60 12.88
C THR A 140 -5.77 -15.84 11.57
N VAL A 141 -4.91 -16.10 10.60
CA VAL A 141 -5.02 -15.64 9.22
C VAL A 141 -5.49 -16.80 8.35
N SER A 142 -6.54 -16.58 7.55
CA SER A 142 -7.11 -17.58 6.65
C SER A 142 -7.19 -17.07 5.21
N PHE A 143 -6.84 -17.92 4.25
CA PHE A 143 -6.91 -17.61 2.81
C PHE A 143 -7.16 -18.86 1.95
N PRO A 144 -7.73 -18.71 0.75
CA PRO A 144 -7.98 -19.83 -0.15
C PRO A 144 -6.69 -20.33 -0.83
N VAL A 145 -6.59 -21.65 -1.04
CA VAL A 145 -5.46 -22.32 -1.70
C VAL A 145 -5.99 -23.38 -2.65
N LEU A 146 -5.36 -23.55 -3.82
CA LEU A 146 -5.74 -24.60 -4.78
C LEU A 146 -5.72 -25.99 -4.17
N LYS A 147 -6.77 -26.77 -4.49
CA LYS A 147 -6.81 -28.19 -4.24
C LYS A 147 -5.84 -28.87 -5.20
N ALA A 148 -4.71 -29.36 -4.70
CA ALA A 148 -3.76 -30.11 -5.51
C ALA A 148 -4.36 -31.49 -5.88
N LYS A 149 -4.12 -31.97 -7.10
CA LYS A 149 -4.55 -33.33 -7.53
C LYS A 149 -3.76 -34.45 -6.83
N SER A 150 -2.58 -34.15 -6.30
CA SER A 150 -1.80 -35.01 -5.40
C SER A 150 -1.33 -34.15 -4.23
N ASP A 151 -1.50 -34.64 -3.01
CA ASP A 151 -1.63 -33.83 -1.79
C ASP A 151 -0.40 -33.00 -1.35
N ASP A 152 0.75 -32.97 -2.05
CA ASP A 152 1.94 -32.33 -1.44
C ASP A 152 3.08 -31.84 -2.34
N LYS A 153 2.84 -30.93 -3.30
CA LYS A 153 3.93 -30.08 -3.89
C LYS A 153 3.47 -28.68 -4.33
N THR A 154 2.47 -28.09 -3.68
CA THR A 154 2.26 -26.66 -3.91
C THR A 154 3.40 -25.92 -3.23
N ASP A 155 4.32 -25.35 -4.00
CA ASP A 155 5.46 -24.62 -3.48
C ASP A 155 4.99 -23.60 -2.43
N GLY A 156 5.53 -23.66 -1.22
CA GLY A 156 5.18 -22.74 -0.14
C GLY A 156 5.42 -21.28 -0.51
N ASN A 157 6.34 -21.01 -1.45
CA ASN A 157 6.54 -19.68 -2.02
C ASN A 157 5.36 -19.23 -2.88
N ARG A 158 4.76 -20.14 -3.67
CA ARG A 158 3.58 -19.83 -4.47
C ARG A 158 2.38 -19.51 -3.58
N ILE A 159 2.18 -20.30 -2.53
CA ILE A 159 1.16 -20.02 -1.52
C ILE A 159 1.39 -18.65 -0.89
N ALA A 160 2.64 -18.33 -0.51
CA ALA A 160 2.99 -17.05 0.08
C ALA A 160 2.65 -15.86 -0.82
N LYS A 161 2.93 -15.97 -2.12
CA LYS A 161 2.61 -14.93 -3.10
C LYS A 161 1.11 -14.77 -3.34
N ASP A 162 0.38 -15.87 -3.54
CA ASP A 162 -1.04 -15.84 -3.88
C ASP A 162 -1.88 -15.07 -2.84
N TRP A 163 -1.68 -15.34 -1.53
CA TRP A 163 -2.42 -14.61 -0.49
C TRP A 163 -1.88 -13.20 -0.25
N GLN A 164 -0.60 -12.94 -0.53
CA GLN A 164 -0.06 -11.57 -0.51
C GLN A 164 -0.72 -10.74 -1.61
N ASP A 165 -0.94 -11.29 -2.80
CA ASP A 165 -1.52 -10.56 -3.92
C ASP A 165 -3.03 -10.32 -3.75
N ALA A 166 -3.75 -11.21 -3.05
CA ALA A 166 -5.20 -11.09 -2.86
C ALA A 166 -5.62 -10.46 -1.52
N GLY A 167 -4.78 -10.62 -0.48
CA GLY A 167 -5.13 -10.40 0.92
C GLY A 167 -5.60 -11.67 1.61
N PHE A 168 -6.12 -11.54 2.83
CA PHE A 168 -6.54 -12.66 3.67
C PHE A 168 -7.65 -12.25 4.65
N LEU A 169 -8.24 -13.22 5.35
CA LEU A 169 -9.17 -12.99 6.45
C LEU A 169 -8.46 -13.17 7.79
N ALA A 170 -8.49 -12.14 8.64
CA ALA A 170 -8.01 -12.19 10.01
C ALA A 170 -9.16 -12.52 10.96
N LEU A 171 -8.96 -13.53 11.81
CA LEU A 171 -9.91 -13.99 12.81
C LEU A 171 -9.46 -13.49 14.17
N VAL A 172 -10.14 -12.47 14.69
CA VAL A 172 -9.81 -11.81 15.95
C VAL A 172 -10.88 -12.11 16.98
N ASN A 173 -10.50 -12.60 18.17
CA ASN A 173 -11.47 -12.84 19.23
C ASN A 173 -11.91 -11.51 19.89
N ALA A 174 -13.18 -11.44 20.25
CA ALA A 174 -13.80 -10.26 20.84
C ALA A 174 -13.11 -9.94 22.18
N GLY A 175 -12.75 -8.68 22.36
CA GLY A 175 -12.06 -8.20 23.55
C GLY A 175 -10.54 -8.45 23.58
N ASP A 176 -9.94 -9.13 22.61
CA ASP A 176 -8.48 -9.30 22.59
C ASP A 176 -7.75 -7.98 22.38
N HIS A 177 -8.26 -7.10 21.50
CA HIS A 177 -7.69 -5.77 21.29
C HIS A 177 -7.65 -4.92 22.57
N ALA A 178 -8.64 -5.09 23.45
CA ALA A 178 -8.72 -4.35 24.71
C ALA A 178 -7.87 -5.01 25.81
N ARG A 179 -7.85 -6.35 25.86
CA ARG A 179 -7.14 -7.11 26.90
C ARG A 179 -5.64 -7.18 26.68
N LEU A 180 -5.19 -7.20 25.42
CA LEU A 180 -3.81 -7.51 25.06
C LEU A 180 -3.28 -6.57 23.97
N PRO A 181 -3.26 -5.24 24.23
CA PRO A 181 -3.03 -4.22 23.20
C PRO A 181 -1.68 -4.37 22.48
N ASP A 182 -0.63 -4.84 23.16
CA ASP A 182 0.75 -4.84 22.64
C ASP A 182 1.31 -6.26 22.44
N THR A 183 0.44 -7.24 22.26
CA THR A 183 0.84 -8.63 22.00
C THR A 183 0.46 -9.05 20.59
N GLY A 184 1.49 -9.37 19.79
CA GLY A 184 1.34 -9.92 18.45
C GLY A 184 0.86 -8.93 17.38
N PRO A 185 1.01 -9.29 16.09
CA PRO A 185 0.46 -8.50 15.01
C PRO A 185 -1.04 -8.74 14.91
N ARG A 186 -1.81 -7.66 14.78
CA ARG A 186 -3.28 -7.73 14.71
C ARG A 186 -3.83 -6.86 13.61
N GLN A 187 -4.85 -7.39 12.94
CA GLN A 187 -5.64 -6.64 11.96
C GLN A 187 -6.40 -5.52 12.67
N ARG A 188 -6.31 -4.30 12.15
CA ARG A 188 -7.10 -3.15 12.60
C ARG A 188 -8.33 -3.01 11.70
N GLN A 189 -9.42 -2.55 12.29
CA GLN A 189 -10.52 -2.00 11.51
C GLN A 189 -10.09 -0.60 11.05
N MET A 190 -10.12 -0.39 9.73
CA MET A 190 -9.72 0.88 9.13
C MET A 190 -10.91 1.81 8.99
N SER A 191 -10.65 3.12 9.10
CA SER A 191 -11.59 4.18 8.77
C SER A 191 -11.52 4.49 7.27
N SER A 192 -12.56 5.13 6.73
CA SER A 192 -12.57 5.67 5.36
C SER A 192 -11.59 6.82 5.17
N VAL A 193 -11.19 7.49 6.27
CA VAL A 193 -10.21 8.58 6.29
C VAL A 193 -8.92 8.17 6.99
N ILE A 194 -7.82 8.88 6.70
CA ILE A 194 -6.53 8.66 7.36
C ILE A 194 -6.59 8.95 8.87
N ASP A 195 -5.67 8.37 9.65
CA ASP A 195 -5.43 8.77 11.04
C ASP A 195 -4.13 9.60 11.16
N PRO A 196 -4.21 10.94 11.19
CA PRO A 196 -3.02 11.79 11.28
C PRO A 196 -2.24 11.57 12.59
N LYS A 197 -2.90 11.17 13.69
CA LYS A 197 -2.22 10.93 14.97
C LYS A 197 -1.33 9.70 14.88
N LEU A 198 -1.83 8.65 14.23
CA LEU A 198 -1.07 7.43 13.97
C LEU A 198 0.13 7.72 13.06
N ILE A 199 -0.06 8.44 11.96
CA ILE A 199 1.03 8.77 11.03
C ILE A 199 2.10 9.63 11.72
N LYS A 200 1.70 10.65 12.49
CA LYS A 200 2.62 11.46 13.32
C LYS A 200 3.40 10.61 14.31
N SER A 201 2.77 9.58 14.89
CA SER A 201 3.44 8.67 15.83
C SER A 201 4.57 7.88 15.14
N TRP A 202 4.36 7.41 13.90
CA TRP A 202 5.37 6.70 13.12
C TRP A 202 6.51 7.62 12.69
N LEU A 203 6.18 8.81 12.18
CA LEU A 203 7.16 9.82 11.81
C LEU A 203 8.04 10.20 13.00
N ARG A 204 7.42 10.51 14.16
CA ARG A 204 8.12 10.83 15.40
C ARG A 204 9.02 9.70 15.88
N HIS A 205 8.50 8.46 15.91
CA HIS A 205 9.30 7.31 16.32
C HIS A 205 10.54 7.15 15.44
N CYS A 206 10.38 7.31 14.12
CA CYS A 206 11.47 7.22 13.17
C CYS A 206 12.49 8.36 13.33
N THR A 207 12.05 9.61 13.42
CA THR A 207 12.97 10.77 13.57
C THR A 207 13.77 10.71 14.88
N GLN A 208 13.19 10.15 15.95
CA GLN A 208 13.84 10.03 17.25
C GLN A 208 14.75 8.79 17.36
N SER A 209 14.37 7.67 16.74
CA SER A 209 14.99 6.36 17.04
C SER A 209 15.87 5.80 15.92
N HIS A 210 15.69 6.25 14.67
CA HIS A 210 16.37 5.64 13.52
C HIS A 210 17.51 6.53 13.01
N LEU A 211 18.74 6.21 13.41
CA LEU A 211 19.94 6.94 12.99
C LEU A 211 20.10 6.96 11.45
N SER A 212 19.84 5.84 10.78
CA SER A 212 19.91 5.71 9.31
C SER A 212 18.79 6.44 8.56
N CYS A 213 17.83 7.02 9.27
CA CYS A 213 16.77 7.84 8.68
C CYS A 213 16.97 9.33 8.98
N LYS A 214 17.94 9.71 9.81
CA LYS A 214 18.22 11.13 10.04
C LYS A 214 18.65 11.76 8.71
N PRO A 215 18.04 12.88 8.30
CA PRO A 215 18.52 13.58 7.13
C PRO A 215 19.99 13.97 7.36
N ASN A 216 20.78 14.03 6.29
CA ASN A 216 22.01 14.80 6.34
C ASN A 216 21.59 16.24 6.69
N ILE A 217 22.11 16.78 7.79
CA ILE A 217 21.72 18.10 8.35
C ILE A 217 21.73 19.14 7.21
N GLY A 218 20.60 19.82 6.95
CA GLY A 218 20.53 20.90 5.96
C GLY A 218 19.89 20.54 4.61
N GLY A 219 18.76 19.84 4.57
CA GLY A 219 18.11 19.39 3.31
C GLY A 219 18.00 20.48 2.23
N SER A 220 17.59 21.71 2.58
CA SER A 220 17.61 22.86 1.65
C SER A 220 18.97 23.59 1.56
N GLU A 221 19.90 23.41 2.50
CA GLU A 221 21.25 23.98 2.40
C GLU A 221 22.06 23.36 1.25
N PHE A 222 21.72 22.15 0.81
CA PHE A 222 22.41 21.46 -0.28
C PHE A 222 21.74 21.54 -1.65
N VAL A 223 20.51 22.07 -1.71
CA VAL A 223 19.76 22.25 -2.97
C VAL A 223 19.68 23.74 -3.28
N ARG A 224 20.43 24.16 -4.29
CA ARG A 224 20.46 25.58 -4.70
C ARG A 224 19.14 25.94 -5.38
N GLY A 225 18.52 27.04 -4.96
CA GLY A 225 17.30 27.56 -5.58
C GLY A 225 16.09 26.64 -5.44
N LEU A 226 16.00 25.89 -4.33
CA LEU A 226 14.86 25.03 -4.04
C LEU A 226 13.59 25.89 -3.91
N GLN A 227 12.63 25.69 -4.82
CA GLN A 227 11.29 26.26 -4.69
C GLN A 227 10.38 25.27 -3.96
N VAL A 228 9.44 25.77 -3.17
CA VAL A 228 8.43 24.98 -2.46
C VAL A 228 7.08 25.70 -2.49
N ILE A 229 6.00 24.93 -2.45
CA ILE A 229 4.67 25.46 -2.21
C ILE A 229 4.53 25.73 -0.70
N ASP A 230 4.23 26.96 -0.34
CA ASP A 230 3.76 27.31 0.99
C ASP A 230 2.29 26.87 1.15
N CYS A 231 2.06 25.82 1.93
CA CYS A 231 0.73 25.26 2.11
C CYS A 231 -0.24 26.18 2.85
N GLU A 232 0.23 27.28 3.46
CA GLU A 232 -0.62 28.29 4.10
C GLU A 232 -1.16 29.32 3.10
N THR A 233 -0.31 29.81 2.20
CA THR A 233 -0.66 30.86 1.22
C THR A 233 -1.09 30.29 -0.13
N GLY A 234 -0.60 29.10 -0.46
CA GLY A 234 -0.77 28.47 -1.77
C GLY A 234 0.25 28.93 -2.82
N GLU A 235 1.25 29.72 -2.44
CA GLU A 235 2.22 30.31 -3.35
C GLU A 235 3.50 29.46 -3.44
N THR A 236 4.10 29.39 -4.62
CA THR A 236 5.46 28.84 -4.79
C THR A 236 6.47 29.91 -4.38
N ILE A 237 7.32 29.57 -3.40
CA ILE A 237 8.35 30.46 -2.85
C ILE A 237 9.70 29.76 -2.79
N GLU A 238 10.78 30.54 -2.73
CA GLU A 238 12.11 30.00 -2.46
C GLU A 238 12.20 29.52 -1.01
N ALA A 239 12.66 28.28 -0.84
CA ALA A 239 12.83 27.64 0.46
C ALA A 239 13.92 28.35 1.27
N SER A 240 13.60 28.66 2.54
CA SER A 240 14.63 29.14 3.47
C SER A 240 15.64 28.04 3.80
N GLY A 241 16.89 28.44 4.05
CA GLY A 241 17.95 27.51 4.46
C GLY A 241 17.55 26.72 5.72
N GLY A 242 17.70 25.39 5.67
CA GLY A 242 17.38 24.48 6.77
C GLY A 242 15.89 24.19 6.99
N CYS A 243 14.97 24.63 6.11
CA CYS A 243 13.55 24.35 6.29
C CYS A 243 13.22 22.86 6.06
N ASN A 244 12.25 22.35 6.81
CA ASN A 244 11.64 21.05 6.50
C ASN A 244 10.60 21.23 5.40
N TYR A 245 10.57 20.28 4.47
CA TYR A 245 9.53 20.18 3.46
C TYR A 245 9.15 18.72 3.25
N PHE A 246 7.93 18.50 2.77
CA PHE A 246 7.52 17.23 2.18
C PHE A 246 7.75 17.27 0.68
N ALA A 247 7.94 16.11 0.06
CA ALA A 247 7.93 15.97 -1.39
C ALA A 247 6.71 15.16 -1.83
N LEU A 248 6.15 15.46 -3.00
CA LEU A 248 5.09 14.66 -3.62
C LEU A 248 5.64 13.88 -4.82
N SER A 249 5.42 12.56 -4.79
CA SER A 249 5.71 11.64 -5.88
C SER A 249 4.38 11.07 -6.40
N TYR A 250 4.03 11.39 -7.65
CA TYR A 250 2.72 11.08 -8.23
C TYR A 250 2.78 10.97 -9.75
N VAL A 251 1.78 10.31 -10.36
CA VAL A 251 1.63 10.23 -11.81
C VAL A 251 0.95 11.50 -12.34
N TRP A 252 1.60 12.21 -13.25
CA TRP A 252 1.03 13.44 -13.83
C TRP A 252 -0.22 13.14 -14.67
N GLY A 253 -0.22 12.00 -15.38
CA GLY A 253 -1.21 11.60 -16.38
C GLY A 253 -0.74 11.92 -17.81
N LYS A 254 -1.53 11.52 -18.81
CA LYS A 254 -1.25 11.91 -20.20
C LYS A 254 -1.48 13.42 -20.33
N PRO A 255 -0.57 14.19 -20.96
CA PRO A 255 -0.84 15.59 -21.23
C PRO A 255 -2.15 15.67 -22.03
N ALA A 256 -3.12 16.43 -21.52
CA ALA A 256 -4.17 16.95 -22.40
C ALA A 256 -3.47 17.64 -23.58
N GLN A 257 -3.98 17.41 -24.80
CA GLN A 257 -3.57 18.00 -26.09
C GLN A 257 -2.56 19.15 -25.98
N PRO A 258 -1.45 19.15 -26.76
CA PRO A 258 -0.39 20.14 -26.64
C PRO A 258 -0.97 21.54 -26.63
N GLN A 259 -0.97 22.17 -25.46
CA GLN A 259 -1.22 23.59 -25.36
C GLN A 259 -0.12 24.28 -26.17
N SER A 260 -0.53 25.22 -26.99
CA SER A 260 0.32 25.86 -28.00
C SER A 260 1.64 26.33 -27.39
N PRO A 261 2.78 26.17 -28.09
CA PRO A 261 4.06 26.67 -27.60
C PRO A 261 3.97 28.20 -27.46
N GLY A 262 4.02 28.69 -26.22
CA GLY A 262 3.80 30.11 -25.89
C GLY A 262 2.83 30.39 -24.72
N ALA A 263 2.26 29.36 -24.08
CA ALA A 263 1.47 29.52 -22.85
C ALA A 263 2.26 29.19 -21.56
N SER A 264 3.59 29.15 -21.64
CA SER A 264 4.45 29.11 -20.46
C SER A 264 4.81 30.53 -20.05
N GLY A 265 4.44 30.83 -18.81
CA GLY A 265 4.54 32.15 -18.21
C GLY A 265 3.42 32.25 -17.20
N ASN A 266 3.79 32.46 -15.94
CA ASN A 266 2.92 32.84 -14.82
C ASN A 266 1.51 33.28 -15.26
N PRO A 267 0.43 32.67 -14.75
CA PRO A 267 -0.85 33.33 -14.83
C PRO A 267 -0.75 34.53 -13.87
N GLU A 268 -0.31 35.67 -14.37
CA GLU A 268 -0.65 36.96 -13.78
C GLU A 268 -2.18 36.97 -13.63
N GLY A 269 -2.66 36.67 -12.42
CA GLY A 269 -4.05 36.82 -12.01
C GLY A 269 -4.99 35.61 -12.15
N GLY A 270 -4.51 34.37 -12.25
CA GLY A 270 -5.40 33.20 -12.21
C GLY A 270 -4.73 31.93 -11.74
N ALA A 271 -4.92 31.53 -10.48
CA ALA A 271 -4.38 30.29 -9.94
C ALA A 271 -4.65 29.14 -10.91
N ALA A 272 -3.60 28.58 -11.52
CA ALA A 272 -3.72 27.33 -12.25
C ALA A 272 -4.21 26.30 -11.22
N GLU A 273 -5.47 25.89 -11.35
CA GLU A 273 -6.12 25.03 -10.38
C GLU A 273 -5.28 23.75 -10.24
N TRP A 274 -4.80 23.48 -9.02
CA TRP A 274 -3.97 22.31 -8.79
C TRP A 274 -4.80 21.05 -9.05
N PRO A 275 -4.20 20.00 -9.62
CA PRO A 275 -4.89 18.73 -9.70
C PRO A 275 -5.15 18.21 -8.28
N LYS A 276 -6.20 17.39 -8.15
CA LYS A 276 -6.68 16.92 -6.86
C LYS A 276 -5.59 16.31 -5.97
N VAL A 277 -4.66 15.54 -6.56
CA VAL A 277 -3.54 14.95 -5.80
C VAL A 277 -2.64 15.99 -5.11
N VAL A 278 -2.46 17.17 -5.72
CA VAL A 278 -1.65 18.25 -5.15
C VAL A 278 -2.43 18.97 -4.06
N HIS A 279 -3.73 19.23 -4.26
CA HIS A 279 -4.60 19.73 -3.19
C HIS A 279 -4.60 18.81 -1.96
N ASP A 280 -4.78 17.52 -2.18
CA ASP A 280 -4.78 16.52 -1.10
C ASP A 280 -3.40 16.43 -0.43
N ALA A 281 -2.30 16.56 -1.18
CA ALA A 281 -0.94 16.57 -0.63
C ALA A 281 -0.67 17.81 0.25
N VAL A 282 -1.16 18.98 -0.15
CA VAL A 282 -1.13 20.22 0.66
C VAL A 282 -1.92 20.03 1.95
N GLU A 283 -3.11 19.41 1.89
CA GLU A 283 -3.89 19.08 3.07
C GLU A 283 -3.14 18.13 4.00
N VAL A 284 -2.56 17.04 3.48
CA VAL A 284 -1.76 16.09 4.26
C VAL A 284 -0.58 16.76 4.94
N THR A 285 0.12 17.65 4.22
CA THR A 285 1.28 18.38 4.75
C THR A 285 0.89 19.19 5.98
N ARG A 286 -0.21 19.95 5.88
CA ARG A 286 -0.78 20.72 7.00
C ARG A 286 -1.28 19.82 8.13
N LEU A 287 -2.00 18.74 7.81
CA LEU A 287 -2.50 17.78 8.80
C LEU A 287 -1.36 17.16 9.62
N LEU A 288 -0.21 16.92 8.99
CA LEU A 288 0.99 16.39 9.63
C LEU A 288 1.83 17.45 10.35
N GLY A 289 1.47 18.73 10.21
CA GLY A 289 2.06 19.85 10.96
C GLY A 289 3.27 20.48 10.28
N GLU A 290 3.46 20.23 8.99
CA GLU A 290 4.49 20.87 8.16
C GLU A 290 3.86 21.93 7.26
N ARG A 291 4.69 22.84 6.74
CA ARG A 291 4.25 24.00 5.94
C ARG A 291 4.60 23.88 4.46
N TYR A 292 5.75 23.31 4.15
CA TYR A 292 6.30 23.36 2.79
C TYR A 292 6.14 22.03 2.07
N LEU A 293 5.65 22.10 0.83
CA LEU A 293 5.51 20.95 -0.06
C LEU A 293 6.26 21.23 -1.36
N TRP A 294 7.16 20.33 -1.71
CA TRP A 294 7.81 20.31 -3.01
C TRP A 294 7.02 19.42 -3.98
N VAL A 295 6.72 19.95 -5.17
CA VAL A 295 6.05 19.23 -6.25
C VAL A 295 6.80 19.51 -7.55
N ASP A 296 7.35 18.48 -8.18
CA ASP A 296 8.16 18.55 -9.40
C ASP A 296 7.64 19.55 -10.44
N LYS A 297 6.37 19.42 -10.84
CA LYS A 297 5.74 20.22 -11.88
C LYS A 297 5.62 21.71 -11.55
N TYR A 298 5.53 22.04 -10.26
CA TYR A 298 5.21 23.40 -9.79
C TYR A 298 6.40 24.10 -9.12
N CYS A 299 7.41 23.34 -8.70
CA CYS A 299 8.62 23.82 -8.04
C CYS A 299 9.85 23.78 -8.96
N ILE A 300 9.76 23.10 -10.11
CA ILE A 300 10.76 23.18 -11.17
C ILE A 300 10.22 24.07 -12.27
N ASP A 301 11.06 25.00 -12.75
CA ASP A 301 10.77 25.76 -13.95
C ASP A 301 10.66 24.80 -15.14
N GLN A 302 9.47 24.70 -15.73
CA GLN A 302 9.19 23.74 -16.79
C GLN A 302 9.68 24.22 -18.16
N ASP A 303 10.01 25.50 -18.30
CA ASP A 303 10.58 26.06 -19.52
C ASP A 303 11.94 25.42 -19.81
N GLU A 304 12.20 25.14 -21.09
CA GLU A 304 13.48 24.55 -21.50
C GLU A 304 14.61 25.55 -21.23
N GLY A 305 15.54 25.19 -20.34
CA GLY A 305 16.67 26.04 -19.99
C GLY A 305 17.61 25.45 -18.93
N PRO A 306 18.77 26.09 -18.70
CA PRO A 306 19.82 25.57 -17.82
C PRO A 306 19.37 25.33 -16.38
N LEU A 307 18.41 26.13 -15.90
CA LEU A 307 17.87 26.03 -14.53
C LEU A 307 17.11 24.71 -14.31
N LYS A 308 16.33 24.29 -15.32
CA LYS A 308 15.60 23.03 -15.30
C LYS A 308 16.57 21.85 -15.24
N ASP A 309 17.60 21.87 -16.08
CA ASP A 309 18.65 20.83 -16.10
C ASP A 309 19.39 20.77 -14.76
N GLU A 310 19.71 21.92 -14.15
CA GLU A 310 20.33 21.99 -12.83
C GLU A 310 19.44 21.44 -11.72
N GLN A 311 18.12 21.69 -11.75
CA GLN A 311 17.19 21.16 -10.74
C GLN A 311 16.91 19.67 -10.94
N ILE A 312 16.78 19.21 -12.19
CA ILE A 312 16.67 17.77 -12.51
C ILE A 312 17.92 17.03 -12.03
N ALA A 313 19.11 17.61 -12.22
CA ALA A 313 20.37 17.06 -11.72
C ALA A 313 20.47 17.03 -10.18
N GLN A 314 19.57 17.70 -9.45
CA GLN A 314 19.51 17.74 -7.99
C GLN A 314 18.32 16.95 -7.41
N MET A 315 17.56 16.22 -8.23
CA MET A 315 16.40 15.43 -7.78
C MET A 315 16.73 14.45 -6.66
N ASP A 316 17.92 13.85 -6.71
CA ASP A 316 18.44 12.96 -5.67
C ASP A 316 18.56 13.66 -4.32
N LYS A 317 19.08 14.88 -4.31
CA LYS A 317 19.21 15.74 -3.12
C LYS A 317 17.87 16.22 -2.62
N ILE A 318 16.95 16.57 -3.53
CA ILE A 318 15.60 17.02 -3.17
C ILE A 318 14.85 15.90 -2.44
N TYR A 319 14.81 14.68 -2.97
CA TYR A 319 14.11 13.57 -2.32
C TYR A 319 14.82 13.07 -1.06
N SER A 320 16.15 13.03 -1.05
CA SER A 320 16.90 12.62 0.15
C SER A 320 16.88 13.66 1.27
N GLY A 321 16.71 14.94 0.93
CA GLY A 321 16.56 16.06 1.87
C GLY A 321 15.15 16.25 2.41
N ALA A 322 14.12 15.67 1.77
CA ALA A 322 12.74 15.78 2.22
C ALA A 322 12.54 15.13 3.59
N LEU A 323 11.76 15.77 4.46
CA LEU A 323 11.40 15.20 5.76
C LEU A 323 10.57 13.92 5.57
N LEU A 324 9.63 13.95 4.62
CA LEU A 324 8.76 12.84 4.24
C LEU A 324 8.35 12.99 2.78
N THR A 325 8.36 11.90 2.03
CA THR A 325 7.83 11.87 0.67
C THR A 325 6.44 11.24 0.66
N LEU A 326 5.44 11.99 0.21
CA LEU A 326 4.10 11.51 -0.05
C LEU A 326 4.10 10.79 -1.40
N VAL A 327 3.68 9.53 -1.42
CA VAL A 327 3.64 8.71 -2.63
C VAL A 327 2.19 8.40 -2.97
N ALA A 328 1.72 8.92 -4.11
CA ALA A 328 0.40 8.60 -4.67
C ALA A 328 0.50 7.32 -5.51
N ALA A 329 0.44 6.16 -4.84
CA ALA A 329 0.42 4.86 -5.51
C ALA A 329 -0.99 4.46 -5.99
N ALA A 330 -2.02 5.18 -5.57
CA ALA A 330 -3.39 4.98 -6.02
C ALA A 330 -3.73 5.86 -7.22
N GLY A 331 -4.51 5.32 -8.16
CA GLY A 331 -4.95 6.05 -9.34
C GLY A 331 -3.98 5.97 -10.53
N GLU A 332 -4.49 6.40 -11.69
CA GLU A 332 -3.77 6.36 -12.96
C GLU A 332 -3.21 7.75 -13.36
N ASP A 333 -3.71 8.82 -12.73
CA ASP A 333 -3.32 10.20 -13.02
C ASP A 333 -3.54 11.17 -11.83
N SER A 334 -3.15 12.42 -12.04
CA SER A 334 -3.14 13.47 -11.02
C SER A 334 -4.54 13.94 -10.56
N SER A 335 -5.60 13.63 -11.32
CA SER A 335 -6.98 13.96 -10.95
C SER A 335 -7.58 13.01 -9.91
N TYR A 336 -6.93 11.86 -9.66
CA TYR A 336 -7.46 10.81 -8.79
C TYR A 336 -7.59 11.24 -7.32
N GLY A 337 -6.59 11.97 -6.81
CA GLY A 337 -6.46 12.35 -5.40
C GLY A 337 -5.81 11.28 -4.52
N LEU A 338 -5.64 11.58 -3.23
CA LEU A 338 -5.07 10.68 -2.23
C LEU A 338 -6.18 9.98 -1.42
N PRO A 339 -6.30 8.64 -1.46
CA PRO A 339 -7.34 7.93 -0.72
C PRO A 339 -7.33 8.17 0.80
N GLY A 340 -8.50 8.56 1.32
CA GLY A 340 -8.72 8.93 2.72
C GLY A 340 -8.45 10.39 3.04
N ILE A 341 -8.27 11.24 2.02
CA ILE A 341 -8.16 12.70 2.08
C ILE A 341 -9.33 13.33 1.31
N GLY A 342 -9.86 14.44 1.84
CA GLY A 342 -10.98 15.15 1.24
C GLY A 342 -12.17 14.25 0.91
N ILE A 343 -12.59 14.27 -0.36
CA ILE A 343 -13.71 13.47 -0.88
C ILE A 343 -13.28 12.10 -1.45
N LYS A 344 -11.97 11.81 -1.54
CA LYS A 344 -11.51 10.55 -2.13
C LYS A 344 -11.58 9.44 -1.10
N GLU A 345 -12.63 8.64 -1.17
CA GLU A 345 -12.78 7.48 -0.29
C GLU A 345 -11.80 6.35 -0.65
N ARG A 346 -11.40 5.60 0.38
CA ARG A 346 -10.67 4.34 0.26
C ARG A 346 -11.62 3.22 -0.16
N ILE A 347 -11.06 2.15 -0.73
CA ILE A 347 -11.78 0.89 -0.87
C ILE A 347 -12.07 0.36 0.54
N PRO A 348 -13.35 0.26 0.94
CA PRO A 348 -13.71 -0.17 2.28
C PRO A 348 -13.28 -1.61 2.50
N MET A 349 -12.88 -1.90 3.73
CA MET A 349 -12.59 -3.26 4.15
C MET A 349 -13.72 -3.82 4.99
N GLU A 350 -14.14 -5.01 4.60
CA GLU A 350 -15.31 -5.64 5.16
C GLU A 350 -15.00 -6.39 6.45
N ARG A 351 -16.02 -6.45 7.31
CA ARG A 351 -15.97 -7.13 8.59
C ARG A 351 -17.27 -7.88 8.81
N PHE A 352 -17.15 -9.09 9.32
CA PHE A 352 -18.29 -9.86 9.81
C PHE A 352 -18.02 -10.38 11.21
N ASN A 353 -19.00 -10.26 12.10
CA ASN A 353 -18.90 -10.85 13.44
C ASN A 353 -19.74 -12.14 13.47
N ILE A 354 -19.12 -13.23 13.91
CA ILE A 354 -19.79 -14.50 14.20
C ILE A 354 -19.47 -14.87 15.65
N ASP A 355 -20.50 -14.99 16.48
CA ASP A 355 -20.36 -15.20 17.92
C ASP A 355 -19.39 -14.19 18.56
N SER A 356 -18.31 -14.67 19.17
CA SER A 356 -17.24 -13.86 19.75
C SER A 356 -16.08 -13.59 18.80
N VAL A 357 -16.18 -13.91 17.50
CA VAL A 357 -15.07 -13.75 16.55
C VAL A 357 -15.41 -12.66 15.53
N ALA A 358 -14.52 -11.69 15.40
CA ALA A 358 -14.50 -10.76 14.28
C ALA A 358 -13.65 -11.35 13.15
N ILE A 359 -14.28 -11.56 11.99
CA ILE A 359 -13.61 -11.90 10.73
C ILE A 359 -13.42 -10.59 9.98
N ILE A 360 -12.16 -10.16 9.87
CA ILE A 360 -11.78 -8.87 9.30
C ILE A 360 -10.99 -9.15 8.02
N GLN A 361 -11.42 -8.56 6.92
CA GLN A 361 -10.66 -8.59 5.69
C GLN A 361 -9.34 -7.83 5.85
N SER A 362 -8.25 -8.35 5.26
CA SER A 362 -6.98 -7.66 5.06
C SER A 362 -6.87 -7.22 3.60
N PRO A 363 -6.22 -6.08 3.30
CA PRO A 363 -5.95 -5.72 1.91
C PRO A 363 -4.86 -6.65 1.36
N PRO A 364 -4.58 -6.61 0.05
CA PRO A 364 -3.37 -7.21 -0.49
C PRO A 364 -2.14 -6.69 0.27
N HIS A 365 -1.05 -7.43 0.28
CA HIS A 365 0.20 -6.97 0.87
C HIS A 365 0.68 -5.70 0.14
N LEU A 366 1.30 -4.78 0.89
CA LEU A 366 1.75 -3.49 0.34
C LEU A 366 2.61 -3.63 -0.93
N SER A 367 3.50 -4.63 -0.98
CA SER A 367 4.32 -4.86 -2.19
C SER A 367 3.47 -5.15 -3.43
N ALA A 368 2.39 -5.93 -3.30
CA ALA A 368 1.48 -6.22 -4.40
C ALA A 368 0.67 -4.97 -4.79
N GLN A 369 0.26 -4.16 -3.80
CA GLN A 369 -0.43 -2.89 -4.05
C GLN A 369 0.47 -1.90 -4.82
N ILE A 370 1.76 -1.80 -4.46
CA ILE A 370 2.72 -0.93 -5.15
C ILE A 370 3.05 -1.47 -6.53
N SER A 371 3.45 -2.75 -6.64
CA SER A 371 3.85 -3.33 -7.93
C SER A 371 2.73 -3.36 -8.97
N GLY A 372 1.46 -3.33 -8.54
CA GLY A 372 0.30 -3.24 -9.44
C GLY A 372 -0.15 -1.81 -9.75
N SER A 373 0.56 -0.78 -9.27
CA SER A 373 0.19 0.63 -9.49
C SER A 373 0.82 1.21 -10.75
N THR A 374 0.11 2.11 -11.43
CA THR A 374 0.66 2.91 -12.54
C THR A 374 1.86 3.75 -12.10
N TRP A 375 1.89 4.14 -10.82
CA TRP A 375 3.04 4.82 -10.24
C TRP A 375 4.33 3.98 -10.38
N ALA A 376 4.29 2.69 -10.03
CA ALA A 376 5.46 1.81 -10.06
C ALA A 376 5.95 1.45 -11.48
N GLU A 377 5.17 1.72 -12.54
CA GLU A 377 5.57 1.48 -13.93
C GLU A 377 6.58 2.52 -14.44
N ARG A 378 6.83 3.60 -13.70
CA ARG A 378 7.69 4.71 -14.12
C ARG A 378 9.14 4.49 -13.70
N GLY A 379 10.09 4.63 -14.62
CA GLY A 379 11.52 4.54 -14.29
C GLY A 379 11.98 5.56 -13.22
N TRP A 380 11.35 6.73 -13.17
CA TRP A 380 11.70 7.81 -12.23
C TRP A 380 11.31 7.53 -10.78
N THR A 381 10.31 6.69 -10.53
CA THR A 381 9.86 6.41 -9.15
C THR A 381 10.89 5.66 -8.33
N TYR A 382 11.90 5.08 -8.97
CA TYR A 382 13.07 4.54 -8.29
C TYR A 382 13.82 5.62 -7.50
N GLN A 383 14.15 6.75 -8.14
CA GLN A 383 14.85 7.84 -7.46
C GLN A 383 13.98 8.44 -6.35
N GLU A 384 12.70 8.67 -6.65
CA GLU A 384 11.73 9.29 -5.73
C GLU A 384 11.47 8.40 -4.50
N GLY A 385 11.31 7.09 -4.71
CA GLY A 385 11.05 6.12 -3.65
C GLY A 385 12.30 5.69 -2.90
N TYR A 386 13.39 5.35 -3.59
CA TYR A 386 14.58 4.79 -2.96
C TYR A 386 15.37 5.83 -2.16
N LEU A 387 15.52 7.05 -2.69
CA LEU A 387 16.34 8.09 -2.07
C LEU A 387 15.65 8.78 -0.89
N SER A 388 14.32 8.70 -0.83
CA SER A 388 13.54 9.25 0.28
C SER A 388 13.77 8.44 1.57
N PRO A 389 14.29 9.06 2.65
CA PRO A 389 14.54 8.35 3.92
C PRO A 389 13.24 7.90 4.60
N ARG A 390 12.12 8.56 4.28
CA ARG A 390 10.77 8.25 4.76
C ARG A 390 9.77 8.44 3.63
N ARG A 391 8.83 7.51 3.53
CA ARG A 391 7.75 7.50 2.54
C ARG A 391 6.42 7.26 3.24
N LEU A 392 5.42 8.05 2.86
CA LEU A 392 4.03 7.84 3.20
C LEU A 392 3.28 7.48 1.92
N ILE A 393 2.96 6.20 1.77
CA ILE A 393 2.44 5.61 0.54
C ILE A 393 0.92 5.50 0.67
N PHE A 394 0.21 6.21 -0.19
CA PHE A 394 -1.24 6.17 -0.31
C PHE A 394 -1.63 5.15 -1.37
N THR A 395 -2.27 4.07 -0.94
CA THR A 395 -2.87 3.08 -1.84
C THR A 395 -4.38 3.24 -1.83
N ASP A 396 -5.08 2.51 -2.71
CA ASP A 396 -6.56 2.51 -2.71
C ASP A 396 -7.16 1.97 -1.40
N TYR A 397 -6.40 1.19 -0.62
CA TYR A 397 -6.90 0.52 0.59
C TYR A 397 -6.52 1.26 1.87
N GLU A 398 -5.26 1.72 1.97
CA GLU A 398 -4.70 2.19 3.22
C GLU A 398 -3.50 3.12 3.00
N VAL A 399 -3.02 3.73 4.08
CA VAL A 399 -1.72 4.39 4.10
C VAL A 399 -0.67 3.48 4.73
N ALA A 400 0.50 3.42 4.10
CA ALA A 400 1.68 2.76 4.63
C ALA A 400 2.81 3.75 4.86
N TYR A 401 3.52 3.58 5.98
CA TYR A 401 4.73 4.30 6.29
C TYR A 401 5.94 3.38 6.16
N LEU A 402 6.87 3.78 5.30
CA LEU A 402 8.11 3.05 5.05
C LEU A 402 9.31 3.99 5.26
N CYS A 403 10.24 3.57 6.10
CA CYS A 403 11.56 4.20 6.22
C CYS A 403 12.65 3.13 6.10
N ASN A 404 13.91 3.54 6.18
CA ASN A 404 15.06 2.66 5.98
C ASN A 404 15.17 1.50 6.99
N THR A 405 14.40 1.52 8.08
CA THR A 405 14.47 0.48 9.14
C THR A 405 13.11 -0.13 9.49
N MET A 406 12.01 0.46 9.03
CA MET A 406 10.68 0.12 9.53
C MET A 406 9.62 0.28 8.45
N LEU A 407 8.75 -0.73 8.38
CA LEU A 407 7.48 -0.70 7.67
C LEU A 407 6.30 -0.75 8.68
N ARG A 408 5.34 0.15 8.50
CA ARG A 408 4.06 0.20 9.20
C ARG A 408 2.94 0.39 8.18
N THR A 409 1.80 -0.26 8.41
CA THR A 409 0.60 -0.13 7.59
C THR A 409 -0.58 0.14 8.54
N GLU A 410 -1.59 0.89 8.10
CA GLU A 410 -2.76 1.18 8.94
C GLU A 410 -3.58 -0.07 9.26
N SER A 411 -3.59 -1.03 8.34
CA SER A 411 -4.32 -2.29 8.43
C SER A 411 -3.79 -3.22 9.52
N VAL A 412 -2.54 -3.06 9.96
CA VAL A 412 -1.88 -3.96 10.90
C VAL A 412 -1.25 -3.19 12.06
N LYS A 413 -1.70 -3.47 13.29
CA LYS A 413 -0.93 -3.10 14.50
C LYS A 413 0.18 -4.13 14.69
N LYS A 414 1.44 -3.71 14.57
CA LYS A 414 2.60 -4.50 15.02
C LYS A 414 2.87 -4.19 16.52
N PRO A 415 3.39 -5.15 17.30
CA PRO A 415 3.77 -4.93 18.69
C PRO A 415 4.92 -3.94 18.85
#